data_AF-A0A0C2GWT2-F1
#
_entry.id   AF-A0A0C2GWT2-F1
#
_cell.length_a   1.000
_cell.length_b   1.000
_cell.length_c   1.000
_cell.angle_alpha   90.00
_cell.angle_beta   90.00
_cell.angle_gamma   90.00
#
_symmetry.space_group_name_H-M   'P 1'
#
loop_
_entity.id
_entity.type
_entity.pdbx_description
1 polymer ?
#
loop_
_entity_poly.entity_id
_entity_poly.type
_entity_poly.pdbx_seq_one_letter_code
_entity_poly.pdbx_strand_id
1 'polypeptide(L)'
;MADNQYAPLTANIVRTLTDKLYEKRKAAALDIEKLVRDLHATNQLTQLDKLLTVLRELAMASNGHTRKGGLIGLAAAAIALGKNAPPYTVHLIEPVLSCFNDPDLRVRYYACEVSG
;
A
#
# COMPACT_ATOMS: atom_id res chain seq x y z
N MET A 1 -18.01 14.25 -13.08
CA MET A 1 -16.75 14.76 -12.49
C MET A 1 -16.31 13.77 -11.41
N ALA A 2 -15.53 12.74 -11.75
CA ALA A 2 -15.19 11.65 -10.80
C ALA A 2 -13.72 11.19 -10.92
N ASP A 3 -12.85 12.02 -11.50
CA ASP A 3 -11.47 11.67 -11.82
C ASP A 3 -10.45 12.21 -10.79
N ASN A 4 -10.92 12.86 -9.72
CA ASN A 4 -10.05 13.61 -8.81
C ASN A 4 -10.01 13.05 -7.38
N GLN A 5 -10.64 11.90 -7.13
CA GLN A 5 -10.75 11.32 -5.78
C GLN A 5 -9.58 10.39 -5.44
N TYR A 6 -8.81 9.96 -6.45
CA TYR A 6 -7.68 9.06 -6.27
C TYR A 6 -6.33 9.70 -6.59
N ALA A 7 -6.29 10.93 -7.13
CA ALA A 7 -5.04 11.62 -7.47
C ALA A 7 -4.10 11.67 -6.26
N PRO A 8 -2.83 11.21 -6.37
CA PRO A 8 -2.07 10.89 -7.60
C PRO A 8 -2.18 9.45 -8.12
N LEU A 9 -2.92 8.56 -7.47
CA LEU A 9 -3.17 7.20 -7.97
C LEU A 9 -4.19 7.23 -9.10
N THR A 10 -3.81 6.72 -10.27
CA THR A 10 -4.76 6.51 -11.37
C THR A 10 -5.82 5.49 -10.94
N ALA A 11 -7.08 5.69 -11.33
CA ALA A 11 -8.17 4.74 -11.06
C ALA A 11 -7.85 3.31 -11.56
N ASN A 12 -6.96 3.20 -12.55
CA ASN A 12 -6.48 1.92 -13.08
C ASN A 12 -5.56 1.18 -12.08
N ILE A 13 -4.69 1.89 -11.35
CA ILE A 13 -3.86 1.29 -10.29
C ILE A 13 -4.76 0.79 -9.16
N VAL A 14 -5.72 1.60 -8.71
CA VAL A 14 -6.67 1.20 -7.65
C VAL A 14 -7.48 -0.03 -8.06
N ARG A 15 -7.96 -0.09 -9.30
CA ARG A 15 -8.64 -1.29 -9.83
C ARG A 15 -7.73 -2.52 -9.85
N THR A 16 -6.50 -2.38 -10.33
CA THR A 16 -5.55 -3.50 -10.47
C THR A 16 -5.06 -3.98 -9.10
N LEU A 17 -4.90 -3.06 -8.15
CA LEU A 17 -4.54 -3.33 -6.75
C LEU A 17 -5.64 -4.08 -6.00
N THR A 18 -6.91 -3.81 -6.33
CA THR A 18 -8.08 -4.44 -5.70
C THR A 18 -8.63 -5.63 -6.51
N ASP A 19 -7.93 -6.05 -7.56
CA ASP A 19 -8.30 -7.17 -8.43
C ASP A 19 -8.32 -8.50 -7.65
N LYS A 20 -9.04 -9.51 -8.14
CA LYS A 20 -9.06 -10.84 -7.50
C LYS A 20 -7.72 -11.56 -7.64
N LEU A 21 -7.01 -11.33 -8.75
CA LEU A 21 -5.74 -11.97 -9.07
C LEU A 21 -4.58 -11.36 -8.29
N TYR A 22 -3.86 -12.20 -7.55
CA TYR A 22 -2.70 -11.77 -6.76
C TYR A 22 -1.57 -11.16 -7.61
N GLU A 23 -1.28 -11.72 -8.78
CA GLU A 23 -0.24 -11.22 -9.69
C GLU A 23 -0.51 -9.78 -10.14
N LYS A 24 -1.78 -9.45 -10.43
CA LYS A 24 -2.19 -8.09 -10.77
C LYS A 24 -2.00 -7.15 -9.59
N ARG A 25 -2.34 -7.57 -8.36
CA ARG A 25 -2.09 -6.76 -7.16
C ARG A 25 -0.60 -6.46 -6.99
N LYS A 26 0.27 -7.46 -7.23
CA LYS A 26 1.72 -7.31 -7.16
C LYS A 26 2.24 -6.35 -8.23
N ALA A 27 1.75 -6.43 -9.46
CA ALA A 27 2.12 -5.50 -10.52
C ALA A 27 1.76 -4.05 -10.15
N ALA A 28 0.52 -3.82 -9.69
CA ALA A 28 0.09 -2.50 -9.22
C ALA A 28 0.93 -1.99 -8.05
N ALA A 29 1.34 -2.88 -7.13
CA ALA A 29 2.21 -2.52 -6.02
C ALA A 29 3.58 -2.00 -6.48
N LEU A 30 4.17 -2.62 -7.51
CA LEU A 30 5.44 -2.18 -8.08
C LEU A 30 5.33 -0.80 -8.73
N ASP A 31 4.20 -0.50 -9.38
CA ASP A 31 3.94 0.84 -9.91
C ASP A 31 3.78 1.87 -8.79
N ILE A 32 3.11 1.51 -7.68
CA ILE A 32 3.02 2.37 -6.48
C ILE A 32 4.40 2.62 -5.89
N GLU A 33 5.25 1.60 -5.80
CA GLU A 33 6.61 1.76 -5.28
C GLU A 33 7.40 2.81 -6.08
N LYS A 34 7.36 2.69 -7.41
CA LYS A 34 8.01 3.65 -8.32
C LYS A 34 7.44 5.05 -8.17
N LEU A 35 6.11 5.16 -8.11
CA LEU A 35 5.41 6.43 -7.94
C LEU A 35 5.79 7.11 -6.63
N VAL A 36 5.84 6.36 -5.52
CA VAL A 36 6.24 6.89 -4.21
C VAL A 36 7.69 7.38 -4.22
N ARG A 37 8.60 6.62 -4.85
CA ARG A 37 10.00 7.07 -5.01
C ARG A 37 10.09 8.35 -5.83
N ASP A 38 9.34 8.46 -6.91
CA ASP A 38 9.34 9.64 -7.78
C ASP A 38 8.74 10.86 -7.08
N LEU A 39 7.61 10.72 -6.40
CA LEU A 39 6.99 11.77 -5.59
C LEU A 39 7.92 12.24 -4.47
N HIS A 40 8.63 11.32 -3.82
CA HIS A 40 9.62 11.66 -2.80
C HIS A 40 10.84 12.36 -3.41
N ALA A 41 11.36 11.87 -4.54
CA ALA A 41 12.51 12.47 -5.24
C ALA A 41 12.19 13.88 -5.79
N THR A 42 10.95 14.11 -6.23
CA THR A 42 10.46 15.42 -6.69
C THR A 42 9.97 16.32 -5.54
N ASN A 43 10.15 15.88 -4.29
CA ASN A 43 9.73 16.60 -3.08
C ASN A 43 8.22 16.95 -3.05
N GLN A 44 7.39 16.15 -3.72
CA GLN A 44 5.94 16.27 -3.77
C GLN A 44 5.27 15.57 -2.58
N LEU A 45 5.64 15.99 -1.37
CA LEU A 45 5.20 15.35 -0.12
C LEU A 45 3.67 15.38 0.04
N THR A 46 2.98 16.42 -0.43
CA THR A 46 1.51 16.52 -0.38
C THR A 46 0.81 15.45 -1.21
N GLN A 47 1.39 15.08 -2.36
CA GLN A 47 0.84 14.03 -3.22
C GLN A 47 1.13 12.65 -2.61
N LEU A 48 2.31 12.49 -2.03
CA LEU A 48 2.69 11.28 -1.30
C LEU A 48 1.77 11.02 -0.10
N ASP A 49 1.47 12.04 0.69
CA ASP A 49 0.58 11.94 1.85
C ASP A 49 -0.86 11.55 1.45
N LYS A 50 -1.37 12.17 0.36
CA LYS A 50 -2.66 11.78 -0.23
C LYS A 50 -2.67 10.32 -0.69
N LEU A 51 -1.61 9.87 -1.36
CA LEU A 51 -1.47 8.49 -1.81
C LEU A 51 -1.49 7.53 -0.61
N LEU A 52 -0.73 7.81 0.44
CA LEU A 52 -0.70 6.97 1.65
C LEU A 52 -2.07 6.94 2.34
N THR A 53 -2.77 8.06 2.39
CA THR A 53 -4.12 8.16 2.94
C THR A 53 -5.10 7.26 2.19
N VAL A 54 -5.11 7.33 0.85
CA VAL A 54 -5.96 6.47 0.01
C VAL A 54 -5.65 5.00 0.23
N LEU A 55 -4.37 4.61 0.31
CA LEU A 55 -4.00 3.21 0.54
C LEU A 55 -4.42 2.72 1.93
N ARG A 56 -4.35 3.59 2.95
CA ARG A 56 -4.85 3.30 4.31
C ARG A 56 -6.36 3.09 4.31
N GLU A 57 -7.13 3.94 3.61
CA GLU A 57 -8.57 3.75 3.47
C GLU A 57 -8.92 2.44 2.77
N LEU A 58 -8.18 2.08 1.71
CA LEU A 58 -8.33 0.79 1.03
C LEU A 58 -7.99 -0.38 1.95
N ALA A 59 -6.95 -0.26 2.79
CA ALA A 59 -6.57 -1.27 3.78
C ALA A 59 -7.59 -1.43 4.91
N MET A 60 -8.37 -0.39 5.22
CA MET A 60 -9.44 -0.43 6.21
C MET A 60 -10.81 -0.79 5.62
N ALA A 61 -10.88 -1.05 4.30
CA ALA A 61 -12.12 -1.42 3.64
C ALA A 61 -12.68 -2.76 4.16
N SER A 62 -14.01 -2.83 4.28
CA SER A 62 -14.72 -4.04 4.69
C SER A 62 -14.62 -5.17 3.65
N ASN A 63 -14.39 -4.83 2.37
CA ASN A 63 -14.17 -5.82 1.31
C ASN A 63 -12.77 -6.45 1.41
N GLY A 64 -12.69 -7.77 1.59
CA GLY A 64 -11.42 -8.48 1.81
C GLY A 64 -10.41 -8.35 0.65
N HIS A 65 -10.87 -8.27 -0.60
CA HIS A 65 -9.98 -8.04 -1.75
C HIS A 65 -9.40 -6.63 -1.75
N THR A 66 -10.24 -5.64 -1.43
CA THR A 66 -9.83 -4.23 -1.34
C THR A 66 -8.82 -4.03 -0.20
N ARG A 67 -9.12 -4.59 0.97
CA ARG A 67 -8.21 -4.59 2.13
C ARG A 67 -6.85 -5.18 1.79
N LYS A 68 -6.83 -6.40 1.22
CA LYS A 68 -5.58 -7.06 0.79
C LYS A 68 -4.81 -6.19 -0.23
N GLY A 69 -5.50 -5.52 -1.15
CA GLY A 69 -4.90 -4.57 -2.09
C GLY A 69 -4.25 -3.36 -1.40
N GLY A 70 -5.00 -2.68 -0.53
CA GLY A 70 -4.49 -1.52 0.22
C GLY A 70 -3.27 -1.84 1.07
N LEU A 71 -3.28 -3.00 1.74
CA LEU A 71 -2.15 -3.50 2.52
C LEU A 71 -0.90 -3.74 1.67
N ILE A 72 -1.04 -4.39 0.51
CA ILE A 72 0.07 -4.60 -0.43
C ILE A 72 0.62 -3.25 -0.93
N GLY A 73 -0.25 -2.29 -1.24
CA GLY A 73 0.16 -0.96 -1.67
C GLY A 73 0.90 -0.18 -0.57
N LEU A 74 0.45 -0.26 0.68
CA LEU A 74 1.16 0.33 1.83
C LEU A 74 2.53 -0.31 2.04
N ALA A 75 2.64 -1.63 1.90
CA ALA A 75 3.92 -2.33 1.97
C ALA A 75 4.88 -1.85 0.86
N ALA A 76 4.39 -1.72 -0.37
CA ALA A 76 5.18 -1.17 -1.47
C ALA A 76 5.62 0.27 -1.22
N ALA A 77 4.75 1.11 -0.66
CA ALA A 77 5.09 2.47 -0.27
C ALA A 77 6.15 2.50 0.85
N ALA A 78 6.09 1.61 1.83
CA ALA A 78 7.11 1.47 2.87
C ALA A 78 8.48 1.09 2.28
N ILE A 79 8.50 0.12 1.35
CA ILE A 79 9.71 -0.33 0.65
C ILE A 79 10.28 0.80 -0.21
N ALA A 80 9.42 1.57 -0.88
CA ALA A 80 9.80 2.74 -1.67
C ALA A 80 10.52 3.80 -0.81
N LEU A 81 9.97 4.09 0.38
CA LEU A 81 10.49 5.08 1.31
C LEU A 81 11.77 4.62 2.00
N GLY A 82 11.91 3.32 2.29
CA GLY A 82 13.11 2.73 2.86
C GLY A 82 13.63 3.48 4.09
N LYS A 83 14.80 4.13 3.98
CA LYS A 83 15.43 4.91 5.06
C LYS A 83 14.66 6.19 5.43
N ASN A 84 13.79 6.68 4.55
CA ASN A 84 12.92 7.84 4.78
C ASN A 84 11.52 7.43 5.28
N ALA A 85 11.30 6.15 5.58
CA ALA A 85 10.08 5.66 6.21
C ALA A 85 9.81 6.15 7.65
N PRO A 86 10.80 6.53 8.51
CA PRO A 86 10.55 6.93 9.90
C PRO A 86 9.43 7.98 10.10
N PRO A 87 9.38 9.10 9.35
CA PRO A 87 8.29 10.08 9.49
C PRO A 87 6.91 9.55 9.05
N TYR A 88 6.86 8.55 8.16
CA TYR A 88 5.62 7.94 7.67
C TYR A 88 5.24 6.66 8.45
N THR A 89 6.05 6.29 9.44
CA THR A 89 5.91 5.03 10.19
C THR A 89 4.59 4.95 10.95
N VAL A 90 4.01 6.07 11.38
CA VAL A 90 2.66 6.13 11.99
C VAL A 90 1.60 5.60 11.02
N HIS A 91 1.69 5.94 9.73
CA HIS A 91 0.76 5.48 8.69
C HIS A 91 1.01 4.01 8.28
N LEU A 92 2.19 3.48 8.57
CA LEU A 92 2.61 2.12 8.23
C LEU A 92 2.39 1.10 9.36
N ILE A 93 2.38 1.54 10.62
CA ILE A 93 2.20 0.67 11.80
C ILE A 93 0.74 0.20 11.95
N GLU A 94 -0.26 1.07 11.76
CA GLU A 94 -1.67 0.68 11.90
C GLU A 94 -2.12 -0.45 10.95
N PRO A 95 -1.76 -0.43 9.65
CA PRO A 95 -2.06 -1.53 8.74
C PRO A 95 -1.33 -2.83 9.10
N VAL A 96 -0.08 -2.73 9.60
CA VAL A 96 0.72 -3.90 10.04
C VAL A 96 0.13 -4.54 11.30
N LEU A 97 -0.34 -3.73 12.25
CA LEU A 97 -1.07 -4.20 13.42
C LEU A 97 -2.41 -4.85 13.03
N SER A 98 -3.10 -4.28 12.04
CA SER A 98 -4.36 -4.83 11.51
C SER A 98 -4.14 -6.17 10.79
N CYS A 99 -3.01 -6.33 10.08
CA CYS A 99 -2.57 -7.62 9.53
C CYS A 99 -2.32 -8.68 10.60
N PHE A 100 -1.80 -8.29 11.78
CA PHE A 100 -1.56 -9.21 12.90
C PHE A 100 -2.84 -9.79 13.50
N ASN A 101 -3.95 -9.06 13.32
CA ASN A 101 -5.29 -9.42 13.75
C ASN A 101 -6.15 -10.04 12.62
N ASP A 102 -5.60 -10.22 11.41
CA ASP A 102 -6.31 -10.88 10.31
C ASP A 102 -6.23 -12.42 10.50
N PRO A 103 -7.36 -13.15 10.47
CA PRO A 103 -7.44 -14.58 10.77
C PRO A 103 -6.81 -15.50 9.70
N ASP A 104 -6.25 -14.92 8.63
CA ASP A 104 -5.57 -15.65 7.56
C ASP A 104 -4.14 -16.05 8.01
N LEU A 105 -4.02 -17.26 8.56
CA LEU A 105 -2.80 -17.91 9.07
C LEU A 105 -1.58 -17.89 8.12
N ARG A 106 -1.74 -17.54 6.84
CA ARG A 106 -0.65 -17.52 5.84
C ARG A 106 0.22 -16.26 5.90
N VAL A 107 -0.24 -15.17 6.51
CA VAL A 107 0.59 -13.95 6.67
C VAL A 107 1.57 -14.07 7.84
N ARG A 108 1.26 -14.89 8.85
CA ARG A 108 2.18 -15.15 9.98
C ARG A 108 3.39 -16.00 9.61
N TYR A 109 3.35 -16.77 8.52
CA TYR A 109 4.46 -17.65 8.14
C TYR A 109 5.60 -16.93 7.41
N TYR A 110 5.30 -15.87 6.63
CA TYR A 110 6.33 -15.15 5.87
C TYR A 110 7.20 -14.21 6.71
N ALA A 111 6.82 -13.94 7.97
CA ALA A 111 7.64 -13.15 8.89
C ALA A 111 8.76 -13.97 9.56
N CYS A 112 8.72 -15.31 9.47
CA CYS A 112 9.61 -16.18 10.24
C CYS A 112 10.70 -16.89 9.41
N GLU A 113 10.66 -16.80 8.07
CA GLU A 113 11.61 -17.52 7.19
C GLU A 113 12.77 -16.65 6.68
N VAL A 114 12.97 -15.45 7.23
CA VAL A 114 14.13 -14.57 6.88
C VAL A 114 15.23 -14.66 7.95
N SER A 115 15.32 -15.78 8.67
CA SER A 115 16.39 -16.07 9.61
C SER A 115 16.73 -17.55 9.55
N GLY A 116 17.45 -17.91 8.50
CA GLY A 116 18.15 -19.17 8.32
C GLY A 116 19.38 -18.92 7.46
#